data_AF-A0A212EIX0-F1
#
_entry.id   AF-A0A212EIX0-F1
#
_cell.length_a   1.000
_cell.length_b   1.000
_cell.length_c   1.000
_cell.angle_alpha   90.00
_cell.angle_beta   90.00
_cell.angle_gamma   90.00
#
_symmetry.space_group_name_H-M   'P 1'
#
loop_
_entity.id
_entity.type
_entity.pdbx_description
1 polymer ?
#
loop_
_entity_poly.entity_id
_entity_poly.type
_entity_poly.pdbx_seq_one_letter_code
_entity_poly.pdbx_strand_id
1 'polypeptide(L)'
;MRRVILFVLFLVLCVHLLEAEDLVVGTRINNLLISTEKVLYKGIPLIRRDKDYTYTDPKKRIIKGIIARDLSRTEAEVTVTAGGVGDTHVTLHFKSERGAGINYLILIFSDNK
;
A
#
# COMPACT_ATOMS: atom_id res chain seq x y z
N MET A 1 -28.29 -25.84 -18.89
CA MET A 1 -26.88 -25.90 -18.47
C MET A 1 -26.04 -24.73 -18.98
N ARG A 2 -26.00 -24.44 -20.29
CA ARG A 2 -25.21 -23.32 -20.88
C ARG A 2 -25.46 -21.92 -20.25
N ARG A 3 -26.72 -21.57 -19.93
CA ARG A 3 -27.06 -20.29 -19.29
C ARG A 3 -26.55 -20.18 -17.85
N VAL A 4 -26.54 -21.29 -17.11
CA VAL A 4 -26.01 -21.35 -15.74
C VAL A 4 -24.50 -21.19 -15.77
N ILE A 5 -23.81 -21.84 -16.71
CA ILE A 5 -22.36 -21.71 -16.89
C ILE A 5 -21.98 -20.27 -17.20
N LEU A 6 -22.70 -19.59 -18.11
CA LEU A 6 -22.44 -18.18 -18.44
C LEU A 6 -22.66 -17.25 -17.24
N PHE A 7 -23.69 -17.51 -16.43
CA PHE A 7 -23.96 -16.73 -15.22
C PHE A 7 -22.87 -16.90 -14.16
N VAL A 8 -22.39 -18.13 -13.94
CA VAL A 8 -21.27 -18.41 -13.04
C VAL A 8 -19.98 -17.76 -13.55
N LEU A 9 -19.71 -17.80 -14.85
CA LEU A 9 -18.53 -17.15 -15.43
C LEU A 9 -18.55 -15.63 -15.24
N PHE A 10 -19.71 -15.01 -15.41
CA PHE A 10 -19.91 -13.58 -15.16
C PHE A 10 -19.69 -13.19 -13.69
N LEU A 11 -20.19 -14.00 -12.75
CA LEU A 11 -19.96 -13.78 -11.33
C LEU A 11 -18.48 -13.88 -10.96
N VAL A 12 -17.76 -14.87 -11.49
CA VAL A 12 -16.31 -15.00 -11.29
C VAL A 12 -15.58 -13.76 -11.83
N LEU A 13 -15.96 -13.26 -13.01
CA LEU A 13 -15.38 -12.05 -13.60
C LEU A 13 -15.60 -10.81 -12.71
N CYS A 14 -16.79 -10.62 -12.14
CA CYS A 14 -17.09 -9.50 -11.25
C CYS A 14 -16.27 -9.50 -9.96
N VAL A 15 -15.90 -10.68 -9.44
CA VAL A 15 -15.06 -10.79 -8.22
C VAL A 15 -13.62 -10.36 -8.49
N HIS A 16 -13.12 -10.54 -9.71
CA HIS A 16 -11.77 -10.09 -10.09
C HIS A 16 -11.61 -8.57 -10.21
N LEU A 17 -12.72 -7.81 -10.23
CA LEU A 17 -12.68 -6.34 -10.26
C LEU A 17 -12.47 -5.69 -8.89
N LEU A 18 -12.27 -6.50 -7.84
CA LEU A 18 -12.08 -6.07 -6.44
C LEU A 18 -10.67 -6.41 -5.96
N GLU A 19 -9.66 -6.04 -6.74
CA GLU A 19 -8.25 -6.17 -6.34
C GLU A 19 -7.80 -4.88 -5.66
N ALA A 20 -7.12 -5.02 -4.52
CA ALA A 20 -6.53 -3.90 -3.78
C ALA A 20 -5.01 -4.04 -3.83
N GLU A 21 -4.32 -2.96 -4.20
CA GLU A 21 -2.87 -2.98 -4.30
C GLU A 21 -2.23 -2.66 -2.95
N ASP A 22 -1.89 -3.73 -2.21
CA ASP A 22 -1.04 -3.67 -1.03
C ASP A 22 0.44 -3.73 -1.46
N LEU A 23 1.29 -2.88 -0.88
CA LEU A 23 2.74 -2.96 -1.03
C LEU A 23 3.35 -3.65 0.19
N VAL A 24 4.05 -4.77 -0.04
CA VAL A 24 4.82 -5.48 1.00
C VAL A 24 6.25 -5.67 0.51
N VAL A 25 7.21 -5.08 1.23
CA VAL A 25 8.64 -5.16 0.90
C VAL A 25 9.42 -5.62 2.13
N GLY A 26 10.36 -6.54 1.94
CA GLY A 26 11.17 -7.09 3.04
C GLY A 26 10.43 -8.09 3.91
N THR A 27 10.77 -8.14 5.20
CA THR A 27 10.21 -9.13 6.14
C THR A 27 9.73 -8.50 7.45
N ARG A 28 8.62 -9.02 7.97
CA ARG A 28 8.07 -8.70 9.30
C ARG A 28 8.54 -9.69 10.38
N ILE A 29 9.10 -10.82 9.99
CA ILE A 29 9.39 -11.93 10.92
C ILE A 29 10.53 -11.53 11.86
N ASN A 30 10.27 -11.64 13.17
CA ASN A 30 11.20 -11.31 14.25
C ASN A 30 11.74 -9.85 14.22
N ASN A 31 10.98 -8.94 13.63
CA ASN A 31 11.32 -7.52 13.55
C ASN A 31 10.41 -6.67 14.44
N LEU A 32 10.96 -5.58 14.97
CA LEU A 32 10.26 -4.59 15.77
C LEU A 32 9.46 -3.65 14.86
N LEU A 33 8.18 -3.44 15.16
CA LEU A 33 7.38 -2.38 14.55
C LEU A 33 7.86 -1.02 15.08
N ILE A 34 8.45 -0.19 14.21
CA ILE A 34 9.06 1.09 14.58
C ILE A 34 8.25 2.30 14.16
N SER A 35 7.35 2.16 13.19
CA SER A 35 6.42 3.21 12.79
C SER A 35 5.09 2.63 12.36
N THR A 36 4.01 3.34 12.66
CA THR A 36 2.65 3.07 12.22
C THR A 36 2.00 4.39 11.89
N GLU A 37 1.73 4.60 10.60
CA GLU A 37 1.17 5.87 10.14
C GLU A 37 0.07 5.66 9.12
N LYS A 38 -0.98 6.48 9.22
CA LYS A 38 -2.11 6.45 8.30
C LYS A 38 -2.01 7.63 7.34
N VAL A 39 -1.86 7.33 6.05
CA VAL A 39 -1.86 8.33 4.98
C VAL A 39 -3.27 8.42 4.40
N LEU A 40 -3.94 9.54 4.68
CA LEU A 40 -5.31 9.79 4.25
C LEU A 40 -5.42 11.09 3.44
N TYR A 41 -5.78 10.97 2.17
CA TYR A 41 -6.11 12.09 1.30
C TYR A 41 -7.50 11.88 0.70
N LYS A 42 -8.36 12.90 0.81
CA LYS A 42 -9.69 12.87 0.20
C LYS A 42 -9.57 12.94 -1.33
N GLY A 43 -10.41 12.15 -2.00
CA GLY A 43 -10.53 12.17 -3.46
C GLY A 43 -11.08 13.50 -3.97
N ILE A 44 -10.67 13.84 -5.20
CA ILE A 44 -11.21 15.00 -5.93
C ILE A 44 -11.81 14.45 -7.23
N PRO A 45 -13.09 14.71 -7.54
CA PRO A 45 -13.72 14.23 -8.76
C PRO A 45 -12.88 14.55 -10.00
N LEU A 46 -12.75 13.56 -10.89
CA LEU A 46 -12.04 13.65 -12.17
C LEU A 46 -10.53 13.91 -12.11
N ILE A 47 -9.93 14.03 -10.93
CA ILE A 47 -8.50 14.31 -10.74
C ILE A 47 -7.82 13.13 -10.05
N ARG A 48 -6.62 12.78 -10.52
CA ARG A 48 -5.73 11.79 -9.90
C ARG A 48 -4.89 12.48 -8.81
N ARG A 49 -4.70 11.86 -7.65
CA ARG A 49 -3.80 12.36 -6.62
C ARG A 49 -2.45 11.69 -6.73
N ASP A 50 -1.43 12.50 -6.46
CA ASP A 50 -0.03 12.12 -6.46
C ASP A 50 0.59 12.75 -5.20
N LYS A 51 1.10 11.90 -4.31
CA LYS A 51 1.62 12.29 -3.00
C LYS A 51 2.77 11.41 -2.54
N ASP A 52 3.80 12.05 -2.01
CA ASP A 52 4.92 11.37 -1.36
C ASP A 52 4.74 11.34 0.17
N TYR A 53 5.20 10.26 0.76
CA TYR A 53 5.37 10.06 2.19
C TYR A 53 6.83 9.70 2.46
N THR A 54 7.48 10.42 3.36
CA THR A 54 8.87 10.11 3.75
C THR A 54 8.92 9.76 5.23
N TYR A 55 9.57 8.65 5.53
CA TYR A 55 9.91 8.25 6.88
C TYR A 55 11.42 8.17 7.03
N THR A 56 11.93 8.74 8.12
CA THR A 56 13.34 8.64 8.53
C THR A 56 13.39 8.21 9.98
N ASP A 57 14.09 7.11 10.29
CA ASP A 57 14.18 6.64 11.67
C ASP A 57 15.12 7.56 12.49
N PRO A 58 14.64 8.18 13.58
CA PRO A 58 15.47 9.06 14.41
C PRO A 58 16.64 8.33 15.08
N LYS A 59 16.52 7.01 15.28
CA LYS A 59 17.55 6.16 15.87
C LYS A 59 18.49 5.55 14.83
N LYS A 60 18.35 5.89 13.55
CA LYS A 60 19.15 5.39 12.42
C LYS A 60 19.19 3.85 12.35
N ARG A 61 18.12 3.18 12.77
CA ARG A 61 17.98 1.73 12.64
C ARG A 61 17.68 1.35 11.19
N ILE A 62 18.14 0.18 10.79
CA ILE A 62 17.95 -0.34 9.44
C ILE A 62 16.54 -0.90 9.29
N ILE A 63 15.81 -0.39 8.30
CA ILE A 63 14.49 -0.88 7.93
C ILE A 63 14.63 -2.30 7.36
N LYS A 64 13.85 -3.23 7.90
CA LYS A 64 13.81 -4.64 7.50
C LYS A 64 12.53 -5.03 6.78
N GLY A 65 11.45 -4.28 6.98
CA GLY A 65 10.18 -4.55 6.34
C GLY A 65 9.31 -3.30 6.26
N ILE A 66 8.52 -3.21 5.20
CA ILE A 66 7.59 -2.13 4.93
C ILE A 66 6.30 -2.76 4.43
N ILE A 67 5.19 -2.36 5.02
CA ILE A 67 3.85 -2.75 4.58
C ILE A 67 3.06 -1.47 4.40
N ALA A 68 2.60 -1.17 3.19
CA ALA A 68 1.58 -0.17 2.94
C ALA A 68 0.31 -0.89 2.49
N ARG A 69 -0.67 -0.92 3.38
CA ARG A 69 -1.95 -1.60 3.15
C ARG A 69 -3.02 -0.62 2.75
N ASP A 70 -3.73 -0.90 1.66
CA ASP A 70 -4.89 -0.11 1.27
C ASP A 70 -6.09 -0.44 2.17
N LEU A 71 -6.59 0.58 2.88
CA LEU A 71 -7.76 0.47 3.74
C LEU A 71 -9.07 0.75 2.99
N SER A 72 -9.03 1.41 1.84
CA SER A 72 -10.19 1.73 1.01
C SER A 72 -10.45 0.69 -0.10
N ARG A 73 -9.53 -0.24 -0.34
CA ARG A 73 -9.60 -1.25 -1.41
C ARG A 73 -9.84 -0.61 -2.78
N THR A 74 -8.97 0.34 -3.08
CA THR A 74 -8.87 1.06 -4.34
C THR A 74 -7.75 0.47 -5.20
N GLU A 75 -7.76 0.77 -6.48
CA GLU A 75 -6.67 0.57 -7.44
C GLU A 75 -5.61 1.70 -7.30
N ALA A 76 -5.41 2.20 -6.09
CA ALA A 76 -4.34 3.16 -5.81
C ALA A 76 -3.00 2.42 -5.83
N GLU A 77 -1.99 3.01 -6.45
CA GLU A 77 -0.66 2.40 -6.56
C GLU A 77 0.27 2.98 -5.49
N VAL A 78 1.16 2.14 -4.95
CA VAL A 78 2.23 2.58 -4.03
C VAL A 78 3.57 2.04 -4.50
N THR A 79 4.57 2.93 -4.61
CA THR A 79 5.93 2.56 -5.00
C THR A 79 6.98 3.14 -4.06
N VAL A 80 8.09 2.44 -3.89
CA VAL A 80 9.26 2.97 -3.15
C VAL A 80 10.09 3.79 -4.14
N THR A 81 10.27 5.08 -3.87
CA THR A 81 11.02 5.99 -4.76
C THR A 81 12.41 6.34 -4.25
N ALA A 82 12.64 6.24 -2.93
CA ALA A 82 13.96 6.43 -2.32
C ALA A 82 14.11 5.61 -1.04
N GLY A 83 15.34 5.19 -0.74
CA GLY A 83 15.66 4.37 0.43
C GLY A 83 14.96 3.01 0.39
N GLY A 84 14.47 2.56 1.55
CA GLY A 84 13.69 1.33 1.69
C GLY A 84 14.32 0.30 2.61
N VAL A 85 14.10 -0.97 2.31
CA VAL A 85 14.65 -2.08 3.10
C VAL A 85 16.17 -2.12 2.93
N GLY A 86 16.91 -2.09 4.03
CA GLY A 86 18.36 -1.94 4.04
C GLY A 86 18.85 -0.52 4.35
N ASP A 87 17.97 0.47 4.30
CA ASP A 87 18.26 1.87 4.61
C ASP A 87 17.63 2.32 5.94
N THR A 88 17.98 3.52 6.39
CA THR A 88 17.43 4.17 7.59
C THR A 88 16.24 5.09 7.31
N HIS A 89 15.90 5.25 6.03
CA HIS A 89 14.81 6.08 5.56
C HIS A 89 14.11 5.40 4.38
N VAL A 90 12.87 5.80 4.12
CA VAL A 90 12.12 5.40 2.93
C VAL A 90 11.21 6.53 2.49
N THR A 91 11.12 6.72 1.17
CA THR A 91 10.10 7.54 0.53
C THR A 91 9.16 6.63 -0.26
N LEU A 92 7.88 6.72 0.05
CA LEU A 92 6.80 6.04 -0.64
C LEU A 92 6.03 7.05 -1.47
N HIS A 93 5.81 6.73 -2.73
CA HIS A 93 5.02 7.52 -3.65
C HIS A 93 3.67 6.86 -3.87
N PHE A 94 2.60 7.60 -3.61
CA PHE A 94 1.21 7.16 -3.69
C PHE A 94 0.52 7.83 -4.86
N LYS A 95 -0.18 7.02 -5.65
CA LYS A 95 -0.88 7.47 -6.84
C LYS A 95 -2.31 6.93 -6.85
N SER A 96 -3.28 7.77 -6.50
CA SER A 96 -4.69 7.35 -6.39
C SER A 96 -5.29 7.02 -7.75
N GLU A 97 -6.46 6.41 -7.79
CA GLU A 97 -7.31 6.42 -8.98
C GLU A 97 -7.90 7.82 -9.24
N ARG A 98 -8.47 8.03 -10.42
CA ARG A 98 -9.18 9.27 -10.73
C ARG A 98 -10.47 9.35 -9.91
N GLY A 99 -10.65 10.44 -9.15
CA GLY A 99 -11.86 10.60 -8.31
C GLY A 99 -11.78 9.90 -6.95
N ALA A 100 -10.88 8.93 -6.77
CA ALA A 100 -10.64 8.25 -5.51
C ALA A 100 -9.68 9.02 -4.60
N GLY A 101 -9.75 8.72 -3.30
CA GLY A 101 -8.77 9.19 -2.32
C GLY A 101 -7.56 8.27 -2.22
N ILE A 102 -6.69 8.57 -1.26
CA ILE A 102 -5.60 7.69 -0.81
C ILE A 102 -5.90 7.38 0.65
N ASN A 103 -5.88 6.11 1.04
CA ASN A 103 -6.14 5.69 2.42
C ASN A 103 -5.32 4.47 2.77
N TYR A 104 -4.06 4.68 3.14
CA TYR A 104 -3.11 3.61 3.42
C TYR A 104 -2.72 3.57 4.89
N LEU A 105 -2.52 2.35 5.40
CA LEU A 105 -1.83 2.10 6.66
C LEU A 105 -0.40 1.65 6.37
N ILE A 106 0.56 2.46 6.78
CA ILE A 106 1.98 2.21 6.61
C ILE A 106 2.54 1.65 7.91
N LEU A 107 3.17 0.48 7.83
CA LEU A 107 3.85 -0.20 8.93
C LEU A 107 5.32 -0.38 8.53
N ILE A 108 6.23 0.12 9.37
CA ILE A 108 7.66 0.02 9.12
C ILE A 108 8.29 -0.79 10.24
N PHE A 109 9.09 -1.79 9.86
CA PHE A 109 9.73 -2.73 10.75
C PHE A 109 11.25 -2.58 10.67
N SER A 110 11.92 -2.75 11.80
CA SER A 110 13.38 -2.79 11.94
C SER A 110 13.81 -4.03 12.71
N ASP A 111 15.10 -4.35 12.65
CA ASP A 111 15.68 -5.42 13.47
C ASP A 111 15.37 -5.21 14.97
N ASN A 112 15.15 -6.31 15.69
CA ASN A 112 14.77 -6.36 17.11
C ASN A 112 15.98 -6.62 18.03
N LYS A 113 17.15 -6.08 17.67
CA LYS A 113 18.40 -6.23 18.41
C LYS A 113 18.70 -5.02 19.28
#